data_AF-A0AAP2HDW5-F1
#
_entry.id   AF-A0AAP2HDW5-F1
#
_cell.length_a   1.000
_cell.length_b   1.000
_cell.length_c   1.000
_cell.angle_alpha   90.00
_cell.angle_beta   90.00
_cell.angle_gamma   90.00
#
_symmetry.space_group_name_H-M   'P 1'
#
loop_
_entity.id
_entity.type
_entity.pdbx_description
1 polymer ?
#
loop_
_entity_poly.entity_id
_entity_poly.type
_entity_poly.pdbx_seq_one_letter_code
_entity_poly.pdbx_strand_id
1 'polypeptide(L)'
;MFWLMGGGMMLASGEPPLGILLILVGITLPVVTANRAMDNARARQGKARDFTTTWEDVAHLSTCDVVVHVVSLVIGIALAVVAVTLLGVGGA
;
A
#
# COMPACT_ATOMS: atom_id res chain seq x y z
N MET A 1 4.88 8.91 7.36
CA MET A 1 5.89 8.86 8.44
C MET A 1 6.06 7.48 9.04
N PHE A 2 4.97 6.77 9.38
CA PHE A 2 5.04 5.41 9.94
C PHE A 2 5.91 4.43 9.14
N TRP A 3 5.73 4.36 7.81
CA TRP A 3 6.51 3.46 6.94
C TRP A 3 8.01 3.75 6.96
N LEU A 4 8.40 5.03 7.05
CA LEU A 4 9.81 5.42 7.11
C LEU A 4 10.45 5.05 8.45
N MET A 5 9.70 5.10 9.54
CA MET A 5 10.17 4.61 10.84
C MET A 5 10.39 3.09 10.79
N GLY A 6 9.45 2.33 10.20
CA GLY A 6 9.61 0.89 9.99
C GLY A 6 10.84 0.55 9.14
N GLY A 7 11.03 1.25 8.00
CA GLY A 7 12.22 1.08 7.17
C GLY A 7 13.52 1.44 7.89
N GLY A 8 13.51 2.48 8.73
CA GLY A 8 14.65 2.86 9.57
C GLY A 8 14.99 1.80 10.62
N MET A 9 13.98 1.18 11.24
CA MET A 9 14.19 0.06 12.17
C MET A 9 14.78 -1.16 11.47
N MET A 10 14.29 -1.50 10.27
CA MET A 10 14.82 -2.60 9.48
C MET A 10 16.28 -2.35 9.05
N LEU A 11 16.61 -1.11 8.66
CA LEU A 11 18.01 -0.74 8.38
C LEU A 11 18.88 -0.88 9.62
N ALA A 12 18.38 -0.44 10.79
CA ALA A 12 19.10 -0.54 12.05
C ALA A 12 19.30 -1.99 12.51
N SER A 13 18.41 -2.92 12.13
CA SER A 13 18.56 -4.36 12.41
C SER A 13 19.45 -5.09 11.39
N GLY A 14 20.02 -4.38 10.41
CA GLY A 14 20.93 -4.96 9.42
C GLY A 14 20.23 -5.67 8.26
N GLU A 15 18.93 -5.43 8.07
CA GLU A 15 18.18 -6.02 6.95
C GLU A 15 18.70 -5.51 5.60
N PRO A 16 18.65 -6.33 4.54
CA PRO A 16 19.18 -5.96 3.24
C PRO A 16 18.41 -4.77 2.65
N PRO A 17 19.09 -3.67 2.26
CA PRO A 17 18.44 -2.44 1.83
C PRO A 17 17.44 -2.63 0.68
N LEU A 18 17.75 -3.54 -0.25
CA LEU A 18 16.86 -3.84 -1.37
C LEU A 18 15.58 -4.54 -0.90
N GLY A 19 15.66 -5.46 0.07
CA GLY A 19 14.49 -6.11 0.67
C GLY A 19 13.60 -5.14 1.42
N ILE A 20 14.20 -4.19 2.16
CA ILE A 20 13.47 -3.11 2.83
C ILE A 20 12.71 -2.26 1.81
N LEU A 21 13.35 -1.87 0.70
CA LEU A 21 12.69 -1.12 -0.36
C LEU A 21 11.51 -1.87 -0.95
N LEU A 22 11.65 -3.18 -1.21
CA LEU A 22 10.55 -4.00 -1.74
C LEU A 22 9.36 -4.06 -0.78
N ILE A 23 9.62 -4.18 0.53
CA ILE A 23 8.56 -4.18 1.55
C ILE A 23 7.89 -2.80 1.62
N LEU A 24 8.67 -1.72 1.65
CA LEU A 24 8.13 -0.36 1.67
C LEU A 24 7.26 -0.07 0.45
N VAL A 25 7.74 -0.42 -0.74
CA VAL A 25 6.98 -0.27 -1.98
C VAL A 25 5.73 -1.16 -1.95
N GLY A 26 5.88 -2.42 -1.53
CA GLY A 26 4.80 -3.39 -1.49
C GLY A 26 3.66 -3.00 -0.55
N ILE A 27 3.96 -2.28 0.53
CA ILE A 27 2.93 -1.76 1.43
C ILE A 27 2.39 -0.40 0.97
N THR A 28 3.24 0.45 0.40
CA THR A 28 2.82 1.81 -0.03
C THR A 28 1.87 1.76 -1.21
N LEU A 29 2.08 0.85 -2.16
CA LEU A 29 1.26 0.75 -3.38
C LEU A 29 -0.23 0.52 -3.08
N PRO A 30 -0.62 -0.49 -2.28
CA PRO A 30 -2.01 -0.69 -1.88
C PRO A 30 -2.65 0.49 -1.15
N VAL A 31 -1.89 1.18 -0.30
CA VAL A 31 -2.38 2.35 0.43
C VAL A 31 -2.67 3.51 -0.52
N VAL A 32 -1.76 3.78 -1.46
CA VAL A 32 -1.93 4.83 -2.46
C VAL A 32 -3.12 4.55 -3.37
N THR A 33 -3.30 3.30 -3.82
CA THR A 33 -4.43 2.93 -4.68
C THR A 33 -5.75 2.99 -3.92
N ALA A 34 -5.78 2.58 -2.64
CA ALA A 34 -6.97 2.71 -1.79
C ALA A 34 -7.39 4.17 -1.62
N ASN A 35 -6.44 5.05 -1.28
CA ASN A 35 -6.72 6.49 -1.12
C ASN A 35 -7.22 7.10 -2.43
N ARG A 36 -6.59 6.75 -3.55
CA ARG A 36 -7.01 7.22 -4.88
C ARG A 36 -8.41 6.73 -5.25
N ALA A 37 -8.73 5.48 -4.93
CA ALA A 37 -10.06 4.90 -5.16
C ALA A 37 -11.13 5.67 -4.38
N MET A 38 -10.86 6.00 -3.11
CA MET A 38 -11.75 6.80 -2.27
C MET A 38 -11.90 8.24 -2.77
N ASP A 39 -10.80 8.89 -3.16
CA ASP A 39 -10.84 10.22 -3.77
C ASP A 39 -11.68 10.26 -5.05
N ASN A 40 -11.58 9.21 -5.88
CA ASN A 40 -12.39 9.07 -7.08
C ASN A 40 -13.86 8.86 -6.74
N ALA A 41 -14.18 7.99 -5.77
CA ALA A 41 -15.55 7.75 -5.32
C ALA A 41 -16.21 9.02 -4.77
N ARG A 42 -15.47 9.83 -4.02
CA ARG A 42 -15.93 11.11 -3.50
C ARG A 42 -16.13 12.16 -4.59
N ALA A 43 -15.22 12.21 -5.55
CA ALA A 43 -15.35 13.09 -6.71
C ALA A 43 -16.62 12.79 -7.53
N ARG A 44 -16.99 11.50 -7.68
CA ARG A 44 -18.25 11.10 -8.33
C ARG A 44 -19.49 11.58 -7.59
N GLN A 45 -19.40 11.74 -6.27
CA GLN A 45 -20.47 12.26 -5.42
C GLN A 45 -20.47 13.79 -5.30
N GLY A 46 -19.50 14.49 -5.92
CA GLY A 46 -19.34 15.94 -5.78
C GLY A 46 -18.87 16.39 -4.40
N LYS A 47 -18.38 15.46 -3.55
CA LYS A 47 -17.86 15.76 -2.22
C LYS A 47 -16.44 16.31 -2.31
N ALA A 48 -16.07 17.19 -1.38
CA ALA A 48 -14.68 17.66 -1.23
C ALA A 48 -13.74 16.47 -0.94
N ARG A 49 -12.45 16.60 -1.26
CA ARG A 49 -11.42 15.63 -0.83
C ARG A 49 -11.01 15.96 0.60
N ASP A 50 -11.35 15.08 1.54
CA ASP A 50 -10.90 15.18 2.93
C ASP A 50 -10.60 13.78 3.51
N PHE A 51 -10.09 13.74 4.73
CA PHE A 51 -9.66 12.50 5.40
C PHE A 51 -10.80 11.68 6.02
N THR A 52 -12.06 12.13 5.89
CA THR A 52 -13.20 11.34 6.34
C THR A 52 -13.50 10.25 5.32
N THR A 53 -13.75 9.03 5.78
CA THR A 53 -14.17 7.94 4.91
C THR A 53 -15.49 7.44 5.44
N THR A 54 -16.52 7.47 4.60
CA THR A 54 -17.86 7.00 4.96
C THR A 54 -18.19 5.72 4.21
N TRP A 55 -19.12 4.92 4.75
CA TRP A 55 -19.63 3.72 4.07
C TRP A 55 -20.30 4.06 2.73
N GLU A 56 -20.82 5.28 2.59
CA GLU A 56 -21.38 5.77 1.34
C GLU A 56 -20.32 5.92 0.25
N ASP A 57 -19.08 6.30 0.61
CA ASP A 57 -17.97 6.40 -0.34
C ASP A 57 -17.55 5.04 -0.86
N VAL A 58 -17.61 4.01 -0.01
CA VAL A 58 -17.34 2.61 -0.40
C VAL A 58 -18.39 2.12 -1.41
N ALA A 59 -19.67 2.47 -1.20
CA ALA A 59 -20.74 2.09 -2.12
C ALA A 59 -20.61 2.71 -3.53
N HIS A 60 -19.87 3.81 -3.65
CA HIS A 60 -19.62 4.52 -4.92
C HIS A 60 -18.28 4.16 -5.57
N LEU A 61 -17.59 3.14 -5.09
CA LEU A 61 -16.39 2.62 -5.73
C LEU A 61 -16.74 2.02 -7.10
N SER A 62 -15.96 2.40 -8.12
CA SER A 62 -16.06 1.75 -9.42
C SER A 62 -15.37 0.39 -9.41
N THR A 63 -15.86 -0.55 -10.19
CA THR A 63 -15.18 -1.84 -10.45
C THR A 63 -13.73 -1.65 -10.89
N CYS A 64 -13.43 -0.61 -11.67
CA CYS A 64 -12.05 -0.31 -12.09
C CYS A 64 -11.16 0.07 -10.90
N ASP A 65 -11.68 0.92 -9.99
CA ASP A 65 -10.95 1.34 -8.79
C ASP A 65 -10.68 0.12 -7.88
N VAL A 66 -11.65 -0.78 -7.73
CA VAL A 66 -11.50 -2.04 -6.99
C VAL A 66 -10.45 -2.96 -7.64
N VAL A 67 -10.51 -3.16 -8.96
CA VAL A 67 -9.55 -4.01 -9.69
C VAL A 67 -8.13 -3.46 -9.54
N VAL A 68 -7.92 -2.16 -9.71
CA VAL A 68 -6.60 -1.54 -9.54
C VAL A 68 -6.09 -1.74 -8.11
N HIS A 69 -6.95 -1.60 -7.11
CA HIS A 69 -6.55 -1.85 -5.72
C HIS A 69 -6.19 -3.33 -5.49
N VAL A 70 -6.98 -4.28 -5.97
CA VAL A 70 -6.70 -5.72 -5.88
C VAL A 70 -5.38 -6.07 -6.58
N VAL A 71 -5.14 -5.56 -7.79
CA VAL A 71 -3.87 -5.78 -8.50
C VAL A 71 -2.70 -5.21 -7.70
N SER A 72 -2.85 -4.03 -7.11
CA SER A 72 -1.79 -3.46 -6.27
C SER A 72 -1.52 -4.26 -5.00
N LEU A 73 -2.55 -4.87 -4.39
CA LEU A 73 -2.39 -5.80 -3.26
C LEU A 73 -1.61 -7.04 -3.68
N VAL A 74 -1.95 -7.65 -4.82
CA VAL A 74 -1.23 -8.82 -5.34
C VAL A 74 0.23 -8.50 -5.62
N ILE A 75 0.51 -7.36 -6.25
CA ILE A 75 1.88 -6.88 -6.48
C ILE A 75 2.59 -6.68 -5.13
N GLY A 76 1.94 -6.02 -4.18
CA GLY A 76 2.52 -5.76 -2.87
C GLY A 76 2.90 -7.03 -2.11
N ILE A 77 2.01 -8.03 -2.13
CA ILE A 77 2.27 -9.37 -1.57
C ILE A 77 3.44 -10.03 -2.28
N ALA A 78 3.48 -10.00 -3.62
CA ALA A 78 4.58 -10.59 -4.38
C ALA A 78 5.93 -9.95 -4.04
N LEU A 79 5.98 -8.62 -3.91
CA LEU A 79 7.20 -7.91 -3.49
C LEU A 79 7.65 -8.29 -2.08
N ALA A 80 6.70 -8.43 -1.14
CA ALA A 80 7.00 -8.89 0.21
C ALA A 80 7.54 -10.33 0.22
N VAL A 81 6.93 -11.23 -0.55
CA VAL A 81 7.40 -12.61 -0.71
C VAL A 81 8.82 -12.63 -1.25
N VAL A 82 9.13 -11.86 -2.30
CA VAL A 82 10.49 -11.73 -2.84
C VAL A 82 11.47 -11.22 -1.79
N ALA A 83 11.09 -10.20 -1.02
CA ALA A 83 11.94 -9.65 0.04
C ALA A 83 12.30 -10.69 1.11
N VAL A 84 11.33 -11.48 1.56
CA VAL A 84 11.56 -12.52 2.58
C VAL A 84 12.32 -13.71 2.00
N THR A 85 11.86 -14.24 0.87
CA THR A 85 12.35 -15.53 0.34
C THR A 85 13.68 -15.43 -0.41
N LEU A 86 13.89 -14.37 -1.19
CA LEU A 86 15.06 -14.23 -2.05
C LEU A 86 16.12 -13.30 -1.45
N LEU A 87 15.70 -12.35 -0.63
CA LEU A 87 16.60 -11.37 -0.02
C LEU A 87 16.81 -11.64 1.47
N GLY A 88 16.16 -12.63 2.05
CA GLY A 88 16.42 -13.07 3.43
C GLY A 88 15.96 -12.09 4.49
N VAL A 89 14.99 -11.22 4.18
CA VAL A 89 14.47 -10.28 5.18
C VAL A 89 13.82 -11.05 6.34
N GLY A 90 14.26 -10.77 7.58
CA GLY A 90 13.77 -11.44 8.78
C GLY A 90 14.32 -12.87 9.01
N GLY A 91 15.34 -13.28 8.25
CA GLY A 91 15.97 -14.60 8.34
C GLY A 91 17.16 -14.71 9.31
N ALA A 92 17.26 -13.79 10.29
CA ALA A 92 18.31 -13.79 11.31
C ALA A 92 18.20 -14.98 12.28
#